data_AF-A0A1H4L437-F1
#
_entry.id   AF-A0A1H4L437-F1
#
_cell.length_a   1.000
_cell.length_b   1.000
_cell.length_c   1.000
_cell.angle_alpha   90.00
_cell.angle_beta   90.00
_cell.angle_gamma   90.00
#
_symmetry.space_group_name_H-M   'P 1'
#
loop_
_entity.id
_entity.type
_entity.pdbx_description
1 polymer ?
#
loop_
_entity_poly.entity_id
_entity_poly.type
_entity_poly.pdbx_seq_one_letter_code
_entity_poly.pdbx_strand_id
1 'polypeptide(L)' 'MSPHFHDYELTLRVLATAPREALDDLARESEKRCPAINLVRDAGVPLVIHWQFGNVSDDVA' A
#
# COMPACT_ATOMS: atom_id res chain seq x y z
N MET A 1 -25.44 -6.70 10.39
CA MET A 1 -24.94 -7.14 9.07
C MET A 1 -23.50 -7.55 9.29
N SER A 2 -23.13 -8.80 9.01
CA SER A 2 -21.73 -9.22 9.12
C SER A 2 -20.96 -8.63 7.92
N PRO A 3 -19.77 -8.05 8.09
CA PRO A 3 -18.99 -7.58 6.95
C PRO A 3 -18.67 -8.74 6.01
N HIS A 4 -18.83 -8.54 4.70
CA HIS A 4 -18.59 -9.58 3.69
C HIS A 4 -17.11 -9.94 3.51
N PHE A 5 -16.22 -9.04 3.93
CA PHE A 5 -14.78 -9.24 3.97
C PHE A 5 -14.34 -9.19 5.43
N HIS A 6 -13.54 -10.16 5.84
CA HIS A 6 -13.05 -10.29 7.21
C HIS A 6 -11.60 -9.80 7.36
N ASP A 7 -10.86 -9.78 6.26
CA ASP A 7 -9.50 -9.32 6.11
C ASP A 7 -9.31 -8.72 4.71
N TYR A 8 -8.35 -7.81 4.57
CA TYR A 8 -7.92 -7.29 3.28
C TYR A 8 -6.42 -7.01 3.29
N GLU A 9 -5.71 -7.63 2.36
CA GLU A 9 -4.26 -7.46 2.17
C GLU A 9 -3.97 -6.92 0.77
N LEU A 10 -3.10 -5.91 0.69
CA LEU A 10 -2.65 -5.30 -0.55
C LEU A 10 -1.12 -5.28 -0.60
N THR A 11 -0.54 -5.94 -1.59
CA THR A 11 0.90 -5.84 -1.87
C THR A 11 1.14 -4.91 -3.05
N LEU A 12 1.95 -3.88 -2.83
CA LEU A 12 2.35 -2.89 -3.84
C LEU A 12 3.84 -3.02 -4.10
N ARG A 13 4.20 -3.32 -5.35
CA ARG A 13 5.58 -3.24 -5.81
C ARG A 13 5.77 -1.96 -6.60
N VAL A 14 6.70 -1.12 -6.16
CA VAL A 14 7.04 0.14 -6.82
C VAL A 14 8.50 0.09 -7.21
N LEU A 15 8.74 0.20 -8.52
CA LEU A 15 10.08 0.27 -9.09
C LEU A 15 10.40 1.72 -9.45
N ALA A 16 11.37 2.30 -8.77
CA ALA A 16 11.70 3.71 -8.96
C ALA A 16 13.17 4.01 -8.58
N THR A 17 13.81 4.86 -9.36
CA THR A 17 15.12 5.44 -9.05
C THR A 17 14.94 6.67 -8.15
N ALA A 18 14.54 6.43 -6.90
CA ALA A 18 14.40 7.47 -5.89
C ALA A 18 15.08 7.04 -4.57
N PRO A 19 15.54 7.99 -3.75
CA PRO A 19 16.05 7.67 -2.41
C PRO A 19 14.97 7.00 -1.56
N ARG A 20 15.40 6.12 -0.65
CA ARG A 20 14.49 5.38 0.24
C ARG A 20 13.53 6.29 1.01
N GLU A 21 14.02 7.42 1.51
CA GLU A 21 13.21 8.43 2.23
C GLU A 21 12.04 8.94 1.39
N ALA A 22 12.27 9.24 0.10
CA ALA A 22 11.22 9.71 -0.79
C ALA A 22 10.18 8.62 -1.08
N LEU A 23 10.58 7.35 -1.07
CA LEU A 23 9.68 6.21 -1.25
C LEU A 23 8.84 5.94 0.01
N ASP A 24 9.45 6.07 1.20
CA ASP A 24 8.72 5.97 2.47
C ASP A 24 7.71 7.13 2.62
N ASP A 25 8.08 8.34 2.20
CA ASP A 25 7.17 9.49 2.14
C ASP A 25 6.02 9.26 1.15
N LEU A 26 6.30 8.68 -0.02
CA LEU A 26 5.29 8.29 -0.99
C LEU A 26 4.27 7.32 -0.37
N ALA A 27 4.73 6.26 0.30
CA ALA A 27 3.85 5.31 0.98
C ALA A 27 2.98 6.02 2.02
N ARG A 28 3.59 6.81 2.91
CA ARG A 28 2.88 7.52 3.98
C ARG A 28 1.81 8.46 3.43
N GLU A 29 2.14 9.30 2.45
CA GLU A 29 1.20 10.26 1.89
C GLU A 29 0.11 9.58 1.06
N SER A 30 0.43 8.48 0.37
CA SER A 30 -0.56 7.66 -0.33
C SER A 30 -1.57 7.07 0.64
N GLU A 31 -1.09 6.47 1.72
CA GLU A 31 -1.96 5.85 2.73
C GLU A 31 -2.85 6.86 3.44
N LYS A 32 -2.31 8.05 3.73
CA LYS A 32 -3.04 9.13 4.38
C LYS A 32 -4.15 9.72 3.51
N ARG A 33 -3.94 9.77 2.18
CA ARG A 33 -4.81 10.51 1.26
C ARG A 33 -5.72 9.62 0.41
N CYS A 34 -5.49 8.31 0.37
CA CYS A 34 -6.30 7.37 -0.42
C CYS A 34 -7.71 7.21 0.17
N PRO A 35 -8.79 7.63 -0.53
CA PRO A 35 -10.15 7.50 -0.02
C PRO A 35 -10.58 6.04 0.17
N ALA A 36 -10.07 5.12 -0.65
CA ALA A 36 -10.40 3.70 -0.57
C ALA A 36 -9.92 3.06 0.75
N ILE A 37 -8.79 3.52 1.30
CA ILE A 37 -8.29 3.06 2.60
C ILE A 37 -9.27 3.42 3.71
N ASN A 38 -9.82 4.64 3.67
CA ASN A 38 -10.83 5.06 4.64
C ASN A 38 -12.10 4.23 4.52
N LEU A 39 -12.56 3.94 3.30
CA LEU A 39 -13.74 3.10 3.09
C LEU A 39 -13.58 1.69 3.70
N VAL A 40 -12.43 1.05 3.53
CA VAL A 40 -12.15 -0.28 4.10
C VAL A 40 -12.09 -0.22 5.63
N ARG A 41 -11.43 0.81 6.19
CA ARG A 41 -11.35 1.02 7.64
C ARG A 41 -12.73 1.31 8.25
N ASP A 42 -13.53 2.16 7.61
CA ASP A 42 -14.89 2.53 8.05
C ASP A 42 -15.85 1.34 8.02
N ALA A 43 -15.60 0.36 7.14
CA ALA A 43 -16.31 -0.91 7.10
C ALA A 43 -15.90 -1.88 8.24
N GLY A 44 -14.95 -1.50 9.09
CA GLY A 44 -14.44 -2.32 10.19
C GLY A 44 -13.57 -3.49 9.75
N VAL A 45 -13.04 -3.44 8.53
CA VAL A 45 -12.20 -4.51 7.96
C VAL A 45 -10.72 -4.21 8.27
N PRO A 46 -9.98 -5.14 8.89
CA PRO A 46 -8.54 -5.03 9.04
C PRO A 46 -7.86 -4.93 7.66
N LEU A 47 -7.07 -3.86 7.47
CA LEU A 47 -6.36 -3.57 6.23
C LEU A 47 -4.85 -3.63 6.49
N VAL A 48 -4.14 -4.46 5.72
CA VAL A 48 -2.68 -4.52 5.70
C VAL A 48 -2.17 -4.14 4.31
N ILE A 49 -1.21 -3.22 4.24
CA ILE A 49 -0.57 -2.81 2.99
C ILE A 49 0.92 -3.13 3.09
N HIS A 50 1.42 -3.93 2.14
CA HIS A 50 2.82 -4.31 2.02
C HIS A 50 3.48 -3.54 0.88
N TRP A 51 4.30 -2.56 1.22
CA TRP A 51 5.11 -1.83 0.25
C TRP A 51 6.42 -2.54 -0.02
N GLN A 52 6.68 -2.82 -1.30
CA GLN A 52 7.91 -3.38 -1.79
C GLN A 52 8.56 -2.38 -2.76
N PHE A 53 9.65 -1.77 -2.32
CA PHE A 53 10.43 -0.84 -3.13
C PHE A 53 11.63 -1.56 -3.73
N GLY A 54 11.74 -1.50 -5.05
CA GLY A 54 12.88 -2.04 -5.80
C GLY A 54 13.38 -1.04 -6.83
N ASN A 55 14.53 -1.32 -7.43
CA ASN A 55 14.98 -0.56 -8.60
C ASN A 55 14.42 -1.22 -9.86
N VAL A 56 14.15 -0.41 -10.90
CA VAL A 56 13.77 -0.92 -12.23
C VAL A 56 14.82 -1.91 -12.78
N SER A 57 16.07 -1.77 -12.36
CA SER A 57 17.18 -2.66 -12.68
C SER A 57 17.02 -4.09 -12.16
N ASP A 58 16.20 -4.30 -11.13
CA ASP A 58 16.08 -5.59 -10.42
C ASP A 58 15.00 -6.50 -11.02
N ASP A 59 14.28 -6.04 -12.06
CA ASP A 59 13.20 -6.77 -12.73
C ASP A 59 13.65 -7.48 -14.02
N VAL A 60 14.96 -7.59 -14.25
CA VAL A 60 15.54 -8.47 -15.28
C VAL A 60 15.94 -9.79 -14.64
N ALA A 61 14.95 -10.68 -14.48
CA ALA A 61 15.16 -12.09 -14.15
C ALA A 61 14.23 -12.95 -15.00
#